data_AF-A0A395YGD4-F1
#
_entry.id   AF-A0A395YGD4-F1
#
_cell.length_a   1.000
_cell.length_b   1.000
_cell.length_c   1.000
_cell.angle_alpha   90.00
_cell.angle_beta   90.00
_cell.angle_gamma   90.00
#
_symmetry.space_group_name_H-M   'P 1'
#
loop_
_entity.id
_entity.type
_entity.pdbx_description
1 polymer ?
#
loop_
_entity_poly.entity_id
_entity_poly.type
_entity_poly.pdbx_seq_one_letter_code
_entity_poly.pdbx_strand_id
1 'polypeptide(L)'
;MHIGIEGGEVANEENLIRLSPSEAREYGRKGGIKSGETRRRKAALRDTMNRLLMMQVEVEGLSDILRSDGGESTYEEIIAMAMIQQASLGDVKAYQAIMKTVGQTEMSEADLEEQKIRTDRAKRARDQEIGDTDNQDENIRDFLKAMKPTQEDLDNLFADEEEDEEDAEGTEEAGEV
;
A
#
# COMPACT_ATOMS: atom_id res chain seq x y z
N MET A 1 38.37 25.18 -17.99
CA MET A 1 37.83 23.86 -18.38
C MET A 1 36.37 23.83 -17.94
N HIS A 2 35.48 24.31 -18.81
CA HIS A 2 34.04 24.29 -18.56
C HIS A 2 33.53 22.93 -19.05
N ILE A 3 33.15 22.07 -18.11
CA ILE A 3 32.52 20.80 -18.43
C ILE A 3 31.07 21.14 -18.78
N GLY A 4 30.78 21.19 -20.08
CA GLY A 4 29.42 21.27 -20.58
C GLY A 4 28.68 20.03 -20.12
N ILE A 5 27.63 20.23 -19.32
CA ILE A 5 26.64 19.21 -19.05
C ILE A 5 25.88 19.03 -20.37
N GLU A 6 26.30 18.04 -21.18
CA GLU A 6 25.54 17.63 -22.35
C GLU A 6 24.16 17.17 -21.90
N GLY A 7 23.16 17.84 -22.44
CA GLY A 7 21.77 17.76 -22.01
C GLY A 7 21.23 16.33 -22.04
N GLY A 8 20.56 15.95 -20.96
CA GLY A 8 19.57 14.89 -21.04
C GLY A 8 18.50 15.29 -22.05
N GLU A 9 18.24 14.44 -23.03
CA GLU A 9 17.11 14.54 -23.94
C GLU A 9 15.82 14.64 -23.10
N VAL A 10 15.32 15.86 -22.99
CA VAL A 10 13.98 16.15 -22.48
C VAL A 10 12.98 15.62 -23.50
N ALA A 11 12.01 14.83 -23.01
CA ALA A 11 10.92 14.30 -23.82
C ALA A 11 10.29 15.41 -24.69
N ASN A 12 10.40 15.30 -26.02
CA ASN A 12 9.73 16.17 -26.97
C ASN A 12 8.46 15.48 -27.52
N GLU A 13 7.56 16.26 -28.12
CA GLU A 13 6.30 15.74 -28.69
C GLU A 13 6.52 14.77 -29.87
N GLU A 14 7.73 14.76 -30.44
CA GLU A 14 8.12 13.88 -31.55
C GLU A 14 8.52 12.46 -31.09
N ASN A 15 8.76 12.25 -29.79
CA ASN A 15 9.13 10.93 -29.24
C ASN A 15 7.92 10.02 -28.93
N LEU A 16 6.69 10.52 -29.09
CA LEU A 16 5.47 9.76 -28.79
C LEU A 16 4.84 9.18 -30.06
N ILE A 17 5.09 7.89 -30.30
CA ILE A 17 4.41 7.14 -31.37
C ILE A 17 2.97 6.87 -30.93
N ARG A 18 2.01 7.53 -31.57
CA ARG A 18 0.58 7.21 -31.41
C ARG A 18 0.26 5.92 -32.17
N LEU A 19 0.08 4.85 -31.41
CA LEU A 19 -0.35 3.55 -31.94
C LEU A 19 -1.79 3.63 -32.45
N SER A 20 -2.08 2.94 -33.54
CA SER A 20 -3.47 2.75 -33.96
C SER A 20 -4.25 1.91 -32.93
N PRO A 21 -5.59 2.03 -32.88
CA PRO A 21 -6.41 1.24 -31.95
C PRO A 21 -6.24 -0.28 -32.11
N SER A 22 -5.86 -0.79 -33.30
CA SER A 22 -5.56 -2.21 -33.51
C SER A 22 -4.19 -2.59 -32.93
N GLU A 23 -3.17 -1.79 -33.18
CA GLU A 23 -1.81 -2.04 -32.67
C GLU A 23 -1.78 -1.96 -31.14
N ALA A 24 -2.42 -0.95 -30.55
CA ALA A 24 -2.52 -0.82 -29.10
C ALA A 24 -3.16 -2.06 -28.45
N ARG A 25 -4.22 -2.61 -29.07
CA ARG A 25 -4.86 -3.84 -28.60
C ARG A 25 -3.95 -5.06 -28.73
N GLU A 26 -3.23 -5.17 -29.83
CA GLU A 26 -2.31 -6.28 -30.07
C GLU A 26 -1.14 -6.27 -29.07
N TYR A 27 -0.50 -5.11 -28.88
CA TYR A 27 0.57 -4.94 -27.90
C TYR A 27 0.06 -5.16 -26.47
N GLY A 28 -1.13 -4.66 -26.13
CA GLY A 28 -1.77 -4.92 -24.83
C GLY A 28 -1.99 -6.41 -24.59
N ARG A 29 -2.49 -7.14 -25.59
CA ARG A 29 -2.68 -8.60 -25.51
C ARG A 29 -1.33 -9.32 -25.33
N LYS A 30 -0.32 -9.00 -26.13
CA LYS A 30 1.04 -9.56 -26.02
C LYS A 30 1.65 -9.29 -24.65
N GLY A 31 1.51 -8.08 -24.15
CA GLY A 31 1.95 -7.67 -22.82
C GLY A 31 1.24 -8.45 -21.71
N GLY A 32 -0.08 -8.59 -21.80
CA GLY A 32 -0.89 -9.37 -20.86
C GLY A 32 -0.51 -10.84 -20.81
N ILE A 33 -0.28 -11.47 -21.98
CA ILE A 33 0.17 -12.87 -22.09
C ILE A 33 1.54 -13.04 -21.43
N LYS A 34 2.53 -12.20 -21.80
CA LYS A 34 3.90 -12.27 -21.27
C LYS A 34 3.95 -11.98 -19.76
N SER A 35 3.15 -11.03 -19.30
CA SER A 35 2.99 -10.74 -17.87
C SER A 35 2.36 -11.92 -17.13
N GLY A 36 1.31 -12.53 -17.69
CA GLY A 36 0.69 -13.74 -17.16
C GLY A 36 1.66 -14.92 -17.08
N GLU A 37 2.45 -15.14 -18.13
CA GLU A 37 3.49 -16.17 -18.15
C GLU A 37 4.55 -15.94 -17.07
N THR A 38 5.03 -14.70 -16.94
CA THR A 38 6.01 -14.33 -15.90
C THR A 38 5.44 -14.55 -14.50
N ARG A 39 4.18 -14.19 -14.25
CA ARG A 39 3.51 -14.42 -12.96
C ARG A 39 3.39 -15.92 -12.65
N ARG A 40 2.97 -16.73 -13.63
CA ARG A 40 2.90 -18.20 -13.48
C ARG A 40 4.27 -18.80 -13.20
N ARG A 41 5.32 -18.35 -13.89
CA ARG A 41 6.70 -18.80 -13.64
C ARG A 41 7.16 -18.46 -12.23
N LYS A 42 6.88 -17.24 -11.75
CA LYS A 42 7.20 -16.85 -10.36
C LYS A 42 6.43 -17.66 -9.33
N ALA A 43 5.15 -17.96 -9.58
CA ALA A 43 4.36 -18.83 -8.72
C ALA A 43 4.96 -20.24 -8.65
N ALA A 44 5.21 -20.87 -9.81
CA ALA A 44 5.82 -22.20 -9.87
C ALA A 44 7.21 -22.25 -9.20
N LEU A 45 8.00 -21.19 -9.32
CA LEU A 45 9.28 -21.08 -8.61
C LEU A 45 9.08 -21.04 -7.10
N ARG A 46 8.14 -20.21 -6.61
CA ARG A 46 7.82 -20.15 -5.17
C ARG A 46 7.37 -21.52 -4.64
N ASP A 47 6.50 -22.19 -5.37
CA ASP A 47 6.03 -23.53 -5.01
C ASP A 47 7.18 -24.54 -4.96
N THR A 48 8.08 -24.48 -5.95
CA THR A 48 9.28 -25.33 -6.00
C THR A 48 10.21 -25.04 -4.81
N MET A 49 10.46 -23.77 -4.50
CA MET A 49 11.33 -23.39 -3.38
C MET A 49 10.75 -23.83 -2.04
N ASN A 50 9.45 -23.62 -1.79
CA ASN A 50 8.80 -24.09 -0.57
C ASN A 50 8.91 -25.61 -0.44
N ARG A 51 8.70 -26.35 -1.53
CA ARG A 51 8.89 -27.80 -1.54
C ARG A 51 10.32 -28.21 -1.17
N LEU A 52 11.33 -27.53 -1.74
CA LEU A 52 12.73 -27.82 -1.44
C LEU A 52 13.09 -27.49 0.00
N LEU A 53 12.59 -26.37 0.54
CA LEU A 53 12.85 -25.95 1.92
C LEU A 53 12.29 -26.94 2.95
N MET A 54 11.11 -27.52 2.69
CA MET A 54 10.50 -28.54 3.54
C MET A 54 11.12 -29.94 3.41
N MET A 55 12.04 -30.17 2.47
CA MET A 55 12.69 -31.48 2.36
C MET A 55 13.67 -31.69 3.52
N GLN A 56 13.62 -32.88 4.11
CA GLN A 56 14.57 -33.31 5.13
C GLN A 56 15.96 -33.55 4.53
N VAL A 57 16.99 -33.17 5.28
CA VAL A 57 18.40 -33.32 4.92
C VAL A 57 19.20 -33.78 6.13
N GLU A 58 20.19 -34.63 5.90
CA GLU A 58 21.14 -35.07 6.93
C GLU A 58 22.41 -34.22 6.85
N VAL A 59 22.73 -33.54 7.96
CA VAL A 59 23.95 -32.77 8.15
C VAL A 59 24.56 -33.20 9.47
N GLU A 60 25.80 -33.68 9.42
CA GLU A 60 26.51 -34.20 10.58
C GLU A 60 26.57 -33.17 11.72
N GLY A 61 26.19 -33.60 12.92
CA GLY A 61 26.10 -32.77 14.12
C GLY A 61 24.90 -31.82 14.17
N LEU A 62 24.49 -31.26 13.02
CA LEU A 62 23.40 -30.28 12.95
C LEU A 62 22.01 -30.95 13.02
N SER A 63 21.83 -32.05 12.29
CA SER A 63 20.56 -32.79 12.26
C SER A 63 20.18 -33.38 13.63
N ASP A 64 21.17 -33.87 14.39
CA ASP A 64 20.93 -34.43 15.71
C ASP A 64 20.50 -33.35 16.71
N ILE A 65 21.12 -32.16 16.64
CA ILE A 65 20.71 -31.01 17.45
C ILE A 65 19.27 -30.62 17.12
N LEU A 66 18.94 -30.46 15.84
CA LEU A 66 17.58 -30.08 15.42
C LEU A 66 16.53 -31.10 15.88
N ARG A 67 16.79 -32.40 15.70
CA ARG A 67 15.88 -33.45 16.16
C ARG A 67 15.75 -33.49 17.68
N SER A 68 16.84 -33.24 18.41
CA SER A 68 16.81 -33.21 19.88
C SER A 68 15.94 -32.07 20.43
N ASP A 69 15.84 -30.97 19.68
CA ASP A 69 15.00 -29.80 20.00
C ASP A 69 13.56 -29.95 19.45
N GLY A 70 13.24 -31.07 18.81
CA GLY A 70 11.91 -31.37 18.28
C GLY A 70 11.68 -30.96 16.82
N GLY A 71 12.72 -30.52 16.10
CA GLY A 71 12.69 -30.23 14.67
C GLY A 71 12.86 -31.48 13.77
N GLU A 72 12.74 -31.28 12.47
CA GLU A 72 12.77 -32.38 11.47
C GLU A 72 14.07 -32.45 10.67
N SER A 73 14.98 -31.50 10.85
CA SER A 73 16.20 -31.33 10.03
C SER A 73 15.87 -31.08 8.56
N THR A 74 14.95 -30.16 8.31
CA THR A 74 14.63 -29.66 6.98
C THR A 74 15.70 -28.70 6.47
N TYR A 75 15.78 -28.49 5.14
CA TYR A 75 16.65 -27.46 4.57
C TYR A 75 16.37 -26.07 5.16
N GLU A 76 15.11 -25.76 5.45
CA GLU A 76 14.72 -24.51 6.10
C GLU A 76 15.39 -24.34 7.46
N GLU A 77 15.28 -25.34 8.34
CA GLU A 77 15.86 -25.29 9.69
C GLU A 77 17.40 -25.23 9.66
N ILE A 78 18.03 -25.99 8.77
CA ILE A 78 19.48 -25.99 8.59
C ILE A 78 19.98 -24.62 8.11
N ILE A 79 19.31 -24.02 7.12
CA ILE A 79 19.67 -22.69 6.62
C ILE A 79 19.43 -21.64 7.71
N ALA A 80 18.33 -21.73 8.46
CA ALA A 80 18.04 -20.83 9.58
C ALA A 80 19.14 -20.89 10.65
N MET A 81 19.55 -22.10 11.05
CA MET A 81 20.63 -22.28 12.02
C MET A 81 21.96 -21.72 11.53
N ALA A 82 22.29 -21.94 10.25
CA ALA A 82 23.49 -21.37 9.63
C ALA A 82 23.45 -19.83 9.60
N MET A 83 22.30 -19.23 9.27
CA MET A 83 22.13 -17.77 9.31
C MET A 83 22.30 -17.22 10.73
N ILE A 84 21.72 -17.88 11.74
CA ILE A 84 21.88 -17.49 13.15
C ILE A 84 23.35 -17.55 13.56
N GLN A 85 24.08 -18.58 13.14
CA GLN A 85 25.52 -18.68 13.40
C GLN A 85 26.32 -17.56 12.72
N GLN A 86 26.00 -17.19 11.48
CA GLN A 86 26.66 -16.06 10.82
C GLN A 86 26.36 -14.74 11.53
N ALA A 87 25.11 -14.53 11.94
CA ALA A 87 24.72 -13.35 12.70
C ALA A 87 25.45 -13.26 14.05
N SER A 88 25.60 -14.38 14.76
CA SER A 88 26.33 -14.42 16.04
C SER A 88 27.83 -14.14 15.88
N LEU A 89 28.40 -14.42 14.70
CA LEU A 89 29.76 -14.06 14.32
C LEU A 89 29.90 -12.59 13.84
N GLY A 90 28.81 -11.82 13.84
CA GLY A 90 28.81 -10.40 13.50
C GLY A 90 28.40 -10.07 12.06
N ASP A 91 27.83 -11.01 11.30
CA ASP A 91 27.25 -10.71 9.99
C ASP A 91 25.92 -9.93 10.14
N VAL A 92 26.02 -8.61 9.95
CA VAL A 92 24.88 -7.68 10.01
C VAL A 92 23.80 -8.01 8.97
N LYS A 93 24.16 -8.54 7.79
CA LYS A 93 23.17 -8.90 6.76
C LYS A 93 22.38 -10.13 7.18
N ALA A 94 23.04 -11.13 7.76
CA ALA A 94 22.38 -12.30 8.32
C ALA A 94 21.43 -11.89 9.46
N TYR A 95 21.89 -11.01 10.36
CA TYR A 95 21.05 -10.44 11.42
C TYR A 95 19.82 -9.73 10.86
N GLN A 96 19.99 -8.82 9.89
CA GLN A 96 18.88 -8.11 9.25
C GLN A 96 17.92 -9.06 8.52
N ALA A 97 18.43 -10.13 7.91
CA ALA A 97 17.59 -11.14 7.27
C ALA A 97 16.73 -11.89 8.30
N ILE A 98 17.30 -12.25 9.46
CA ILE A 98 16.57 -12.88 10.56
C ILE A 98 15.48 -11.93 11.09
N MET A 99 15.83 -10.68 11.39
CA MET A 99 14.90 -9.66 11.89
C MET A 99 13.67 -9.51 10.98
N LYS A 100 13.90 -9.41 9.66
CA LYS A 100 12.82 -9.35 8.67
C LYS A 100 11.92 -10.59 8.68
N THR A 101 12.49 -11.77 8.85
CA THR A 101 11.74 -13.03 8.87
C THR A 101 10.89 -13.18 10.14
N VAL A 102 11.42 -12.79 11.30
CA VAL A 102 10.68 -12.85 12.59
C VAL A 102 9.72 -11.67 12.78
N GLY A 103 9.64 -10.76 11.81
CA GLY A 103 8.79 -9.57 11.88
C GLY A 103 9.29 -8.50 12.84
N GLN A 104 10.54 -8.60 13.30
CA GLN A 104 11.17 -7.56 14.11
C GLN A 104 11.74 -6.49 13.19
N THR A 105 11.40 -5.24 13.48
CA THR A 105 11.85 -4.09 12.69
C THR A 105 12.62 -3.14 13.61
N GLU A 106 13.64 -2.49 13.07
CA GLU A 106 14.31 -1.37 13.73
C GLU A 106 13.47 -0.07 13.66
N MET A 107 12.34 -0.11 12.94
CA MET A 107 11.46 1.04 12.79
C MET A 107 10.64 1.25 14.05
N SER A 108 10.52 2.51 14.46
CA SER A 108 9.65 2.89 15.56
C SER A 108 8.19 2.64 15.19
N GLU A 109 7.33 2.42 16.19
CA GLU A 109 5.87 2.36 16.00
C GLU A 109 5.36 3.60 15.26
N ALA A 110 5.94 4.77 15.56
CA ALA A 110 5.62 6.04 14.88
C ALA A 110 5.96 6.02 13.37
N ASP A 111 7.09 5.42 12.97
CA ASP A 111 7.49 5.34 11.56
C ASP A 111 6.55 4.40 10.78
N LEU A 112 6.07 3.33 11.44
CA LEU A 112 5.11 2.39 10.87
C LEU A 112 3.72 3.02 10.71
N GLU A 113 3.29 3.84 11.68
CA GLU A 113 2.04 4.61 11.58
C GLU A 113 2.11 5.66 10.47
N GLU A 114 3.22 6.39 10.34
CA GLU A 114 3.38 7.38 9.28
C GLU A 114 3.35 6.71 7.89
N GLN A 115 4.02 5.56 7.73
CA GLN A 115 3.93 4.78 6.49
C GLN A 115 2.51 4.28 6.20
N LYS A 116 1.77 3.83 7.23
CA LYS A 116 0.37 3.44 7.07
C LYS A 116 -0.44 4.63 6.59
N ILE A 117 -0.39 5.78 7.27
CA ILE A 117 -1.12 7.00 6.91
C ILE A 117 -0.77 7.46 5.49
N ARG A 118 0.51 7.43 5.11
CA ARG A 118 0.95 7.80 3.75
C ARG A 118 0.37 6.87 2.70
N THR A 119 0.40 5.56 2.96
CA THR A 119 -0.16 4.54 2.06
C THR A 119 -1.68 4.68 1.96
N ASP A 120 -2.34 4.95 3.08
CA ASP A 120 -3.79 5.13 3.18
C ASP A 120 -4.27 6.40 2.46
N ARG A 121 -3.52 7.50 2.57
CA ARG A 121 -3.77 8.73 1.81
C ARG A 121 -3.58 8.50 0.32
N ALA A 122 -2.51 7.82 -0.07
CA ALA A 122 -2.26 7.49 -1.48
C ALA A 122 -3.36 6.57 -2.05
N LYS A 123 -3.85 5.61 -1.25
CA LYS A 123 -4.95 4.74 -1.66
C LYS A 123 -6.25 5.53 -1.84
N ARG A 124 -6.65 6.36 -0.87
CA ARG A 124 -7.85 7.21 -0.98
C ARG A 124 -7.79 8.18 -2.16
N ALA A 125 -6.62 8.77 -2.43
CA ALA A 125 -6.44 9.64 -3.60
C ALA A 125 -6.66 8.88 -4.91
N ARG A 126 -6.14 7.64 -5.02
CA ARG A 126 -6.41 6.81 -6.20
C ARG A 126 -7.88 6.38 -6.30
N ASP A 127 -8.51 6.05 -5.18
CA ASP A 127 -9.91 5.61 -5.19
C ASP A 127 -10.85 6.76 -5.59
N GLN A 128 -10.52 8.01 -5.23
CA GLN A 128 -11.20 9.22 -5.74
C GLN A 128 -10.92 9.49 -7.22
N GLU A 129 -9.70 9.26 -7.69
CA GLU A 129 -9.31 9.46 -9.09
C GLU A 129 -9.88 8.38 -10.04
N ILE A 130 -10.03 7.15 -9.55
CA ILE A 130 -10.55 6.03 -10.34
C ILE A 130 -12.07 6.10 -10.51
N GLY A 131 -12.79 6.79 -9.62
CA GLY A 131 -14.23 7.02 -9.73
C GLY A 131 -15.02 5.72 -9.70
N ASP A 132 -15.83 5.51 -8.67
CA ASP A 132 -16.77 4.39 -8.64
C ASP A 132 -17.79 4.57 -9.79
N THR A 133 -17.54 3.92 -10.93
CA THR A 133 -18.36 4.06 -12.14
C THR A 133 -19.76 3.47 -12.00
N ASP A 134 -20.04 2.79 -10.88
CA ASP A 134 -21.32 2.13 -10.64
C ASP A 134 -22.37 3.09 -10.04
N ASN A 135 -21.97 4.25 -9.50
CA ASN A 135 -22.86 5.26 -8.89
C ASN A 135 -22.98 6.57 -9.70
N GLN A 136 -22.76 6.53 -11.02
CA GLN A 136 -22.82 7.73 -11.86
C GLN A 136 -24.20 8.39 -11.86
N ASP A 137 -25.28 7.62 -11.76
CA ASP A 137 -26.65 8.15 -11.82
C ASP A 137 -27.06 8.93 -10.56
N GLU A 138 -26.59 8.54 -9.38
CA GLU A 138 -26.87 9.24 -8.11
C GLU A 138 -26.08 10.55 -8.04
N ASN A 139 -24.79 10.51 -8.37
CA ASN A 139 -23.92 11.69 -8.41
C ASN A 139 -24.39 12.75 -9.42
N ILE A 140 -24.93 12.32 -10.57
CA ILE A 140 -25.50 13.25 -11.56
C ILE A 140 -26.82 13.84 -11.05
N ARG A 141 -27.67 13.06 -10.37
CA ARG A 141 -28.93 13.56 -9.79
C ARG A 141 -28.69 14.58 -8.69
N ASP A 142 -27.76 14.31 -7.78
CA ASP A 142 -27.41 15.22 -6.70
C ASP A 142 -26.80 16.52 -7.23
N PHE A 143 -25.93 16.43 -8.24
CA PHE A 143 -25.39 17.61 -8.93
C PHE A 143 -26.46 18.43 -9.65
N LEU A 144 -27.41 17.78 -10.35
CA LEU A 144 -28.52 18.47 -11.02
C LEU A 144 -29.49 19.09 -10.02
N LYS A 145 -29.71 18.44 -8.88
CA LYS A 145 -30.50 18.96 -7.76
C LYS A 145 -29.84 20.20 -7.15
N ALA A 146 -28.50 20.22 -7.02
CA ALA A 146 -27.76 21.39 -6.56
C ALA A 146 -27.79 22.58 -7.55
N MET A 147 -27.82 22.32 -8.87
CA MET A 147 -27.95 23.39 -9.88
C MET A 147 -29.38 23.93 -10.04
N LYS A 148 -30.39 23.13 -9.69
CA LYS A 148 -31.81 23.50 -9.72
C LYS A 148 -32.47 23.07 -8.40
N PRO A 149 -32.11 23.72 -7.29
CA PRO A 149 -32.68 23.38 -5.99
C PRO A 149 -34.19 23.63 -6.02
N THR A 150 -34.96 22.75 -5.37
CA THR A 150 -36.39 22.98 -5.21
C THR A 150 -36.64 23.99 -4.09
N GLN A 151 -37.83 24.57 -4.05
CA GLN A 151 -38.18 25.56 -3.03
C GLN A 151 -38.01 24.99 -1.61
N GLU A 152 -38.36 23.72 -1.41
CA GLU A 152 -38.19 22.99 -0.14
C GLU A 152 -36.71 22.79 0.25
N ASP A 153 -35.81 22.60 -0.73
CA ASP A 153 -34.36 22.50 -0.44
C ASP A 153 -33.77 23.86 -0.03
N LEU A 154 -34.31 24.96 -0.56
CA LEU A 154 -33.92 26.32 -0.17
C LEU A 154 -34.50 26.66 1.20
N ASP A 155 -35.77 26.36 1.43
CA ASP A 155 -36.44 26.63 2.70
C ASP A 155 -35.74 25.87 3.84
N ASN A 156 -35.31 24.62 3.63
CA ASN A 156 -34.50 23.87 4.59
C ASN A 156 -33.09 24.43 4.81
N LEU A 157 -32.53 25.18 3.86
CA LEU A 157 -31.20 25.78 3.98
C LEU A 157 -31.21 27.09 4.80
N PHE A 158 -32.35 27.78 4.81
CA PHE A 158 -32.58 29.03 5.55
C PHE A 158 -33.44 28.86 6.82
N ALA A 159 -33.93 27.64 7.10
CA ALA A 159 -34.76 27.34 8.27
C ALA A 159 -34.02 27.44 9.62
N ASP A 160 -32.69 27.50 9.63
CA ASP A 160 -31.87 27.62 10.86
C ASP A 160 -31.56 29.09 11.24
N GLU A 161 -32.14 30.10 10.56
CA GLU A 161 -31.88 31.53 10.86
C GLU A 161 -33.03 32.26 11.60
N GLU A 162 -34.13 31.60 11.99
CA GLU A 162 -35.30 32.28 12.62
C GLU A 162 -35.74 31.75 14.01
N GLU A 163 -34.85 31.15 14.81
CA GLU A 163 -35.15 30.94 16.24
C GLU A 163 -33.94 31.31 17.11
N ASP A 164 -33.81 32.61 17.44
CA ASP A 164 -33.22 33.08 18.71
C ASP A 164 -33.50 34.60 18.87
N GLU A 165 -34.79 34.98 18.94
CA GLU A 165 -35.20 36.26 19.54
C GLU A 165 -36.19 36.01 20.69
N GLU A 166 -35.68 36.26 21.91
CA GLU A 166 -36.37 36.77 23.11
C GLU A 166 -37.39 35.80 23.78
N ASP A 167 -37.41 35.54 25.09
CA ASP A 167 -37.13 36.44 26.21
C ASP A 167 -37.18 35.64 27.53
N ALA A 168 -36.28 35.92 28.46
CA ALA A 168 -36.46 35.59 29.87
C ALA A 168 -35.81 36.68 30.73
N GLU A 169 -36.53 37.80 30.82
CA GLU A 169 -36.24 38.94 31.68
C GLU A 169 -36.34 38.59 33.17
N GLY A 170 -35.30 38.93 33.93
CA GLY A 170 -35.43 39.55 35.26
C GLY A 170 -35.35 38.65 36.50
N THR A 171 -34.21 38.68 37.19
CA THR A 171 -34.09 39.31 38.53
C THR A 171 -32.63 39.31 39.04
N GLU A 172 -32.02 40.49 38.95
CA GLU A 172 -31.27 41.27 39.97
C GLU A 172 -30.95 40.54 41.31
N GLU A 173 -29.81 40.67 42.00
CA GLU A 173 -28.92 41.82 42.17
C GLU A 173 -27.64 41.37 42.94
N ALA A 174 -26.51 42.02 42.61
CA ALA A 174 -25.32 42.40 43.39
C ALA A 174 -24.74 41.55 44.56
N GLY A 175 -23.41 41.39 44.51
CA GLY A 175 -22.57 41.06 45.66
C GLY A 175 -21.07 40.98 45.36
N GLU A 176 -20.41 42.15 45.32
CA GLU A 176 -18.98 42.41 45.65
C GLU A 176 -18.58 41.56 46.88
N VAL A 177 -17.42 40.89 47.02
CA VAL A 177 -15.99 41.22 46.86
C VAL A 177 -15.19 39.92 46.90
#